data_AF-A0A920LQ10-F1
#
_entry.id   AF-A0A920LQ10-F1
#
_cell.length_a   1.000
_cell.length_b   1.000
_cell.length_c   1.000
_cell.angle_alpha   90.00
_cell.angle_beta   90.00
_cell.angle_gamma   90.00
#
_symmetry.space_group_name_H-M   'P 1'
#
loop_
_entity.id
_entity.type
_entity.pdbx_description
1 polymer ?
#
loop_
_entity_poly.entity_id
_entity_poly.type
_entity_poly.pdbx_seq_one_letter_code
_entity_poly.pdbx_strand_id
1 'polypeptide(L)'
;MAPEDVCLLLSNSGETSELLDVMPHLKRRGTGRIAIVGRADSTLARGSDVVLEAAVDREVCPLNLAPTASTAVAMAIGDALAAVWMERRGILPADFALNHPAGHWEAADTHSAT
;
A
#
# COMPACT_ATOMS: atom_id res chain seq x y z
N MET A 1 4.92 0.30 -17.69
CA MET A 1 5.59 -0.33 -16.56
C MET A 1 6.94 -0.80 -17.02
N ALA A 2 7.99 -0.33 -16.34
CA ALA A 2 9.34 -0.85 -16.45
C ALA A 2 9.40 -2.29 -15.92
N PRO A 3 10.42 -3.09 -16.31
CA PRO A 3 10.55 -4.48 -15.90
C PRO A 3 10.55 -4.71 -14.37
N GLU A 4 11.05 -3.74 -13.62
CA GLU A 4 11.18 -3.76 -12.16
C GLU A 4 9.97 -3.17 -11.40
N ASP A 5 8.96 -2.70 -12.12
CA ASP A 5 7.77 -2.14 -11.48
C ASP A 5 6.93 -3.22 -10.80
N VAL A 6 6.36 -2.86 -9.65
CA VAL A 6 5.39 -3.67 -8.90
C VAL A 6 4.04 -2.94 -8.90
N CYS A 7 2.96 -3.69 -9.08
CA CYS A 7 1.60 -3.18 -8.98
C CYS A 7 1.02 -3.50 -7.60
N LEU A 8 0.59 -2.46 -6.87
CA LEU A 8 -0.23 -2.59 -5.66
C LEU A 8 -1.70 -2.38 -6.03
N LEU A 9 -2.50 -3.42 -5.88
CA LEU A 9 -3.91 -3.46 -6.26
C LEU A 9 -4.78 -3.41 -5.00
N LEU A 10 -5.66 -2.43 -4.87
CA LEU A 10 -6.55 -2.27 -3.72
C LEU A 10 -8.00 -2.50 -4.12
N SER A 11 -8.65 -3.50 -3.54
CA SER A 11 -10.09 -3.74 -3.71
C SER A 11 -10.65 -4.49 -2.52
N ASN A 12 -11.61 -3.89 -1.81
CA ASN A 12 -12.22 -4.53 -0.64
C ASN A 12 -12.86 -5.89 -1.00
N SER A 13 -13.66 -5.94 -2.07
CA SER A 13 -14.28 -7.19 -2.51
C SER A 13 -13.28 -8.14 -3.18
N GLY A 14 -12.25 -7.59 -3.83
CA GLY A 14 -11.36 -8.32 -4.73
C GLY A 14 -12.04 -8.77 -6.03
N GLU A 15 -13.20 -8.19 -6.36
CA GLU A 15 -14.00 -8.50 -7.55
C GLU A 15 -14.29 -7.26 -8.42
N THR A 16 -13.56 -6.16 -8.21
CA THR A 16 -13.70 -4.93 -9.02
C THR A 16 -13.32 -5.21 -10.47
N SER A 17 -14.29 -5.08 -11.39
CA SER A 17 -14.16 -5.38 -12.83
C SER A 17 -12.93 -4.75 -13.46
N GLU A 18 -12.70 -3.47 -13.18
CA GLU A 18 -11.62 -2.67 -13.76
C GLU A 18 -10.24 -3.22 -13.38
N LEU A 19 -10.09 -3.76 -12.17
CA LEU A 19 -8.85 -4.40 -11.73
C LEU A 19 -8.70 -5.81 -12.34
N LEU A 20 -9.79 -6.56 -12.42
CA LEU A 20 -9.79 -7.89 -13.02
C LEU A 20 -9.49 -7.84 -14.53
N ASP A 21 -9.99 -6.84 -15.23
CA ASP A 21 -9.75 -6.63 -16.66
C ASP A 21 -8.28 -6.29 -16.96
N VAL A 22 -7.61 -5.58 -16.05
CA VAL A 22 -6.18 -5.25 -16.17
C VAL A 22 -5.28 -6.43 -15.82
N MET A 23 -5.74 -7.36 -14.98
CA MET A 23 -4.93 -8.47 -14.44
C MET A 23 -4.25 -9.33 -15.51
N PRO A 24 -4.89 -9.78 -16.62
CA PRO A 24 -4.22 -10.53 -17.68
C PRO A 24 -3.06 -9.78 -18.32
N HIS A 25 -3.15 -8.45 -18.40
CA HIS A 25 -2.10 -7.61 -18.99
C HIS A 25 -0.89 -7.53 -18.06
N LEU A 26 -1.10 -7.40 -16.75
CA LEU A 26 -0.03 -7.43 -15.74
C LEU A 26 0.66 -8.80 -15.72
N LYS A 27 -0.12 -9.89 -15.81
CA LYS A 27 0.41 -11.26 -15.90
C LYS A 27 1.30 -11.47 -17.11
N ARG A 28 0.85 -11.09 -18.32
CA ARG A 28 1.65 -11.22 -19.54
C ARG A 28 2.94 -10.41 -19.51
N ARG A 29 2.97 -9.29 -18.80
CA ARG A 29 4.15 -8.44 -18.66
C ARG A 29 5.14 -8.95 -17.60
N GLY A 30 4.79 -9.98 -16.83
CA GLY A 30 5.62 -10.46 -15.73
C GLY A 30 5.69 -9.51 -14.53
N THR A 31 4.84 -8.48 -14.49
CA THR A 31 4.80 -7.48 -13.41
C THR A 31 4.42 -8.11 -12.08
N GLY A 32 5.19 -7.86 -11.02
CA GLY A 32 4.84 -8.31 -9.66
C GLY A 32 3.55 -7.67 -9.17
N ARG A 33 2.68 -8.44 -8.52
CA ARG A 33 1.33 -8.01 -8.09
C ARG A 33 1.16 -8.26 -6.60
N ILE A 34 0.94 -7.19 -5.85
CA ILE A 34 0.53 -7.25 -4.44
C ILE A 34 -0.92 -6.80 -4.39
N ALA A 35 -1.79 -7.55 -3.71
CA ALA A 35 -3.19 -7.19 -3.53
C ALA A 35 -3.50 -6.89 -2.06
N ILE A 36 -4.13 -5.74 -1.80
CA ILE A 36 -4.79 -5.44 -0.54
C ILE A 36 -6.28 -5.69 -0.73
N VAL A 37 -6.83 -6.67 -0.02
CA VAL A 37 -8.21 -7.14 -0.20
C VAL A 37 -8.90 -7.41 1.12
N GLY A 38 -10.21 -7.16 1.21
CA GLY A 38 -11.02 -7.57 2.35
C GLY A 38 -11.41 -9.05 2.33
N ARG A 39 -11.11 -9.76 1.22
CA ARG A 39 -11.41 -11.18 1.02
C ARG A 39 -10.22 -11.91 0.41
N ALA A 40 -9.51 -12.70 1.21
CA ALA A 40 -8.33 -13.46 0.77
C ALA A 40 -8.66 -14.55 -0.27
N ASP A 41 -9.93 -14.97 -0.38
CA ASP A 41 -10.42 -15.94 -1.34
C ASP A 41 -10.98 -15.31 -2.63
N SER A 42 -10.78 -14.02 -2.86
CA SER A 42 -11.29 -13.32 -4.06
C SER A 42 -10.52 -13.66 -5.34
N THR A 43 -11.10 -13.33 -6.49
CA THR A 43 -10.47 -13.50 -7.80
C THR A 43 -9.19 -12.68 -7.93
N LEU A 44 -9.19 -11.44 -7.44
CA LEU A 44 -7.99 -10.60 -7.41
C LEU A 44 -6.89 -11.20 -6.53
N ALA A 45 -7.24 -11.72 -5.34
CA ALA A 45 -6.29 -12.36 -4.42
C ALA A 45 -5.63 -13.58 -5.06
N ARG A 46 -6.42 -14.50 -5.63
CA ARG A 46 -5.90 -15.68 -6.38
C ARG A 46 -5.05 -15.28 -7.59
N GLY A 47 -5.26 -14.09 -8.13
CA GLY A 47 -4.54 -13.57 -9.27
C GLY A 47 -3.20 -12.88 -8.94
N SER A 48 -2.91 -12.68 -7.66
CA SER A 48 -1.79 -11.87 -7.17
C SER A 48 -0.67 -12.72 -6.56
N ASP A 49 0.55 -12.19 -6.51
CA ASP A 49 1.72 -12.91 -6.00
C ASP A 49 1.81 -12.83 -4.46
N VAL A 50 1.37 -11.70 -3.91
CA VAL A 50 1.26 -11.47 -2.46
C VAL A 50 -0.12 -10.90 -2.14
N VAL A 51 -0.72 -11.39 -1.07
CA VAL A 51 -2.03 -10.93 -0.59
C VAL A 51 -1.86 -10.36 0.82
N LEU A 52 -2.35 -9.15 1.01
CA LEU A 52 -2.46 -8.46 2.28
C LEU A 52 -3.95 -8.33 2.61
N GLU A 53 -4.38 -9.07 3.62
CA GLU A 53 -5.79 -9.09 4.00
C GLU A 53 -6.15 -7.87 4.87
N ALA A 54 -7.10 -7.08 4.39
CA ALA A 54 -7.68 -5.89 5.02
C ALA A 54 -9.13 -6.14 5.44
N ALA A 55 -9.45 -7.38 5.83
CA ALA A 55 -10.79 -7.77 6.25
C ALA A 55 -11.21 -7.00 7.51
N VAL A 56 -12.48 -6.59 7.55
CA VAL A 56 -13.11 -5.98 8.72
C VAL A 56 -14.42 -6.68 9.01
N ASP A 57 -14.75 -6.86 10.29
CA ASP A 57 -16.00 -7.52 10.69
C ASP A 57 -17.24 -6.70 10.28
N ARG A 58 -17.11 -5.37 10.30
CA ARG A 58 -18.20 -4.43 10.04
C ARG A 58 -17.70 -3.03 9.72
N GLU A 59 -18.40 -2.35 8.81
CA GLU A 59 -18.26 -0.93 8.54
C GLU A 59 -18.98 -0.07 9.57
N VAL A 60 -18.52 1.17 9.77
CA VAL A 60 -19.19 2.13 10.66
C VAL A 60 -20.59 2.48 10.13
N CYS A 61 -20.77 2.44 8.81
CA CYS A 61 -22.06 2.62 8.16
C CYS A 61 -23.09 1.59 8.67
N PRO A 62 -24.27 2.00 9.18
CA PRO A 62 -25.29 1.07 9.66
C PRO A 62 -25.78 0.06 8.62
N LEU A 63 -25.73 0.44 7.34
CA LEU A 63 -26.10 -0.41 6.21
C LEU A 63 -24.96 -1.32 5.73
N ASN A 64 -23.75 -1.14 6.29
CA ASN A 64 -22.54 -1.84 5.89
C ASN A 64 -22.15 -1.68 4.41
N LEU A 65 -22.56 -0.56 3.79
CA LEU A 65 -22.34 -0.28 2.37
C LEU A 65 -21.18 0.69 2.11
N ALA A 66 -21.06 1.72 2.95
CA ALA A 66 -20.05 2.74 2.76
C ALA A 66 -18.71 2.26 3.36
N PRO A 67 -17.62 2.23 2.57
CA PRO A 67 -16.32 1.83 3.05
C PRO A 67 -15.76 2.88 4.01
N THR A 68 -15.44 2.45 5.24
CA THR A 68 -15.01 3.31 6.35
C THR A 68 -13.94 2.63 7.21
N ALA A 69 -14.29 1.51 7.85
CA ALA A 69 -13.36 0.69 8.60
C ALA A 69 -12.38 0.00 7.64
N SER A 70 -12.88 -0.54 6.51
CA SER A 70 -12.03 -1.18 5.50
C SER A 70 -11.01 -0.22 4.90
N THR A 71 -11.38 1.04 4.66
CA THR A 71 -10.45 2.05 4.16
C THR A 71 -9.43 2.44 5.22
N ALA A 72 -9.82 2.57 6.49
CA ALA A 72 -8.88 2.82 7.59
C ALA A 72 -7.85 1.69 7.74
N VAL A 73 -8.27 0.42 7.65
CA VAL A 73 -7.37 -0.73 7.69
C VAL A 73 -6.43 -0.74 6.47
N ALA A 74 -6.96 -0.52 5.27
CA ALA A 74 -6.14 -0.43 4.06
C ALA A 74 -5.08 0.69 4.14
N MET A 75 -5.45 1.85 4.70
CA MET A 75 -4.52 2.95 4.96
C MET A 75 -3.43 2.55 5.96
N ALA A 76 -3.79 1.93 7.07
CA ALA A 76 -2.82 1.47 8.07
C ALA A 76 -1.84 0.43 7.50
N ILE A 77 -2.30 -0.47 6.62
CA ILE A 77 -1.43 -1.39 5.88
C ILE A 77 -0.46 -0.61 4.99
N GLY A 78 -0.95 0.41 4.28
CA GLY A 78 -0.12 1.29 3.46
C GLY A 78 0.97 2.00 4.27
N ASP A 79 0.62 2.56 5.42
CA ASP A 79 1.56 3.22 6.34
C ASP A 79 2.62 2.23 6.86
N ALA A 80 2.21 1.02 7.25
CA ALA A 80 3.12 -0.01 7.70
C ALA A 80 4.11 -0.45 6.60
N LEU A 81 3.63 -0.60 5.36
CA LEU A 81 4.48 -0.92 4.21
C LEU A 81 5.51 0.20 3.95
N ALA A 82 5.07 1.46 3.99
CA ALA A 82 5.97 2.60 3.82
C ALA A 82 7.01 2.68 4.93
N ALA A 83 6.60 2.53 6.20
CA ALA A 83 7.50 2.56 7.36
C ALA A 83 8.57 1.47 7.28
N VAL A 84 8.18 0.22 7.02
CA VAL A 84 9.12 -0.90 6.90
C VAL A 84 10.03 -0.74 5.69
N TRP A 85 9.52 -0.20 4.58
CA TRP A 85 10.36 0.10 3.41
C TRP A 85 11.40 1.17 3.72
N MET A 86 11.01 2.27 4.38
CA MET A 86 11.92 3.35 4.77
C MET A 86 13.02 2.83 5.71
N GLU A 87 12.65 2.03 6.71
CA GLU A 87 13.60 1.40 7.63
C GLU A 87 14.59 0.49 6.88
N ARG A 88 14.09 -0.40 6.01
CA ARG A 88 14.94 -1.33 5.24
C ARG A 88 15.84 -0.63 4.22
N ARG A 89 15.43 0.54 3.73
CA ARG A 89 16.25 1.37 2.83
C ARG A 89 17.20 2.29 3.56
N GLY A 90 17.06 2.42 4.88
CA GLY A 90 17.89 3.34 5.67
C GLY A 90 17.66 4.80 5.29
N ILE A 91 16.41 5.18 4.98
CA ILE A 91 16.07 6.55 4.59
C ILE A 91 16.45 7.52 5.71
N LEU A 92 17.32 8.47 5.40
CA LEU A 92 17.78 9.49 6.35
C LEU A 92 16.84 10.71 6.34
N PRO A 93 16.81 11.52 7.41
CA PRO A 93 16.08 12.79 7.42
C PRO A 93 16.46 13.71 6.25
N ALA A 94 17.74 13.70 5.83
CA ALA A 94 18.20 14.45 4.67
C ALA A 94 17.57 13.97 3.35
N ASP A 95 17.42 12.66 3.16
CA ASP A 95 16.76 12.09 1.98
C ASP A 95 15.27 12.46 1.95
N PHE A 96 14.62 12.49 3.11
CA PHE A 96 13.23 12.90 3.24
C PHE A 96 13.02 14.37 2.87
N ALA A 97 13.94 15.25 3.29
CA ALA A 97 13.89 16.69 3.02
C ALA A 97 13.98 17.03 1.52
N LEU A 98 14.70 16.24 0.72
CA LEU A 98 14.80 16.44 -0.75
C LEU A 98 13.42 16.43 -1.43
N ASN A 99 12.49 15.62 -0.92
CA ASN A 99 11.14 15.50 -1.46
C ASN A 99 10.12 16.42 -0.76
N HIS A 100 10.54 17.15 0.28
CA HIS A 100 9.68 18.03 1.09
C HIS A 100 10.38 19.38 1.38
N PRO A 101 10.69 20.17 0.34
CA PRO A 101 11.56 21.34 0.45
C PRO A 101 10.99 22.50 1.28
N ALA A 102 9.68 22.52 1.53
CA ALA A 102 9.00 23.55 2.32
C ALA A 102 8.76 23.17 3.79
N GLY A 103 9.16 21.96 4.21
CA GLY A 103 9.00 21.51 5.60
C GLY A 103 10.07 22.09 6.52
N HIS A 104 9.67 22.44 7.74
CA HIS A 104 10.61 22.74 8.84
C HIS A 104 11.13 21.42 9.40
N TRP A 105 12.17 20.90 8.76
CA TRP A 105 12.93 19.77 9.29
C TRP A 105 14.11 20.39 10.03
N GLU A 106 13.94 20.66 11.32
CA GLU A 106 15.09 20.99 12.16
C GLU A 106 16.08 19.83 12.05
N ALA A 107 17.21 20.09 11.39
CA ALA A 107 18.35 19.20 11.41
C ALA A 107 18.66 18.94 12.89
N ALA A 108 18.52 17.70 13.33
CA ALA A 108 19.07 17.24 14.59
C ALA A 108 20.60 17.23 14.47
N ASP A 109 21.20 18.40 14.35
CA ASP A 109 22.63 18.65 14.45
C ASP A 109 22.86 19.54 15.67
N THR A 110 23.01 18.91 16.83
CA THR A 110 23.99 19.32 17.84
C THR A 110 24.45 18.08 18.62
N HIS A 111 25.25 17.25 17.96
CA HIS A 111 26.34 16.56 18.63
C HIS A 111 27.65 17.11 18.10
N SER A 112 28.12 18.19 18.74
CA SER A 112 29.51 18.63 18.67
C SER A 112 29.90 19.26 20.02
N ALA A 113 30.63 18.46 20.80
CA ALA A 113 31.67 18.84 21.74
C ALA A 113 31.43 20.04 22.67
N THR A 114 31.21 19.74 23.96
CA THR A 114 32.13 20.11 25.05
C THR A 114 32.09 19.05 26.15
#